data_AF-A0A9X3FE03-F1
#
_entry.id   AF-A0A9X3FE03-F1
#
_cell.length_a   1.000
_cell.length_b   1.000
_cell.length_c   1.000
_cell.angle_alpha   90.00
_cell.angle_beta   90.00
_cell.angle_gamma   90.00
#
_symmetry.space_group_name_H-M   'P 1'
#
loop_
_entity.id
_entity.type
_entity.pdbx_description
1 polymer ?
#
loop_
_entity_poly.entity_id
_entity_poly.type
_entity_poly.pdbx_seq_one_letter_code
_entity_poly.pdbx_strand_id
1 'polypeptide(L)' 'MTKRDRLYNKAISLIESSTPHKESILYHNIYSLKVDGGYPFSSEKEVRELVNFLNSYD' A
#
# COMPACT_ATOMS: atom_id res chain seq x y z
N MET A 1 4.54 -6.40 -15.73
CA MET A 1 4.32 -5.70 -14.46
C MET A 1 2.83 -5.50 -14.26
N THR A 2 2.26 -6.09 -13.21
CA THR A 2 0.82 -6.04 -12.95
C THR A 2 0.41 -4.66 -12.43
N LYS A 3 -0.89 -4.36 -12.45
CA LYS A 3 -1.44 -3.16 -11.81
C LYS A 3 -1.05 -3.09 -10.33
N ARG A 4 -1.03 -4.23 -9.64
CA ARG A 4 -0.64 -4.32 -8.23
C ARG A 4 0.82 -3.99 -8.01
N ASP A 5 1.72 -4.48 -8.87
CA ASP A 5 3.14 -4.17 -8.77
C ASP A 5 3.40 -2.66 -8.95
N ARG A 6 2.67 -2.00 -9.87
CA ARG A 6 2.73 -0.54 -10.03
C ARG A 6 2.30 0.19 -8.75
N LEU A 7 1.19 -0.24 -8.16
CA LEU A 7 0.65 0.33 -6.94
C LEU A 7 1.60 0.11 -5.74
N TYR A 8 2.14 -1.09 -5.60
CA TYR A 8 3.10 -1.42 -4.53
C TYR A 8 4.40 -0.63 -4.68
N ASN A 9 5.00 -0.61 -5.87
CA ASN A 9 6.22 0.17 -6.12
C ASN A 9 5.99 1.67 -5.89
N LYS A 10 4.80 2.18 -6.22
CA LYS A 10 4.42 3.56 -5.93
C LYS A 10 4.34 3.78 -4.41
N ALA A 11 3.74 2.86 -3.66
CA ALA A 11 3.65 2.95 -2.21
C ALA A 11 5.05 3.00 -1.56
N ILE A 12 5.93 2.07 -1.97
CA ILE A 12 7.32 2.01 -1.50
C ILE A 12 8.09 3.28 -1.83
N SER A 13 7.86 3.90 -2.99
CA SER A 13 8.53 5.17 -3.35
C SER A 13 8.09 6.38 -2.52
N LEU A 14 6.98 6.27 -1.76
CA LEU A 14 6.36 7.37 -1.02
C LEU A 14 6.45 7.21 0.52
N ILE A 15 6.91 6.05 1.01
CA ILE A 15 7.05 5.82 2.45
C ILE A 15 8.31 6.54 2.97
N GLU A 16 8.17 7.36 4.01
CA GLU A 16 9.26 8.25 4.48
C GLU A 16 10.27 7.54 5.40
N SER A 17 9.88 6.43 6.02
CA SER A 17 10.74 5.59 6.86
C SER A 17 10.36 4.13 6.65
N SER A 18 10.85 3.54 5.56
CA SER A 18 10.54 2.15 5.22
C SER A 18 11.08 1.21 6.31
N THR A 19 10.17 0.66 7.10
CA THR A 19 10.47 -0.42 8.05
C THR A 19 9.89 -1.73 7.52
N PRO A 20 10.46 -2.89 7.88
CA PRO A 20 9.87 -4.18 7.50
C PRO A 20 8.40 -4.32 7.90
N HIS A 21 8.00 -3.68 9.00
CA HIS A 21 6.61 -3.63 9.44
C HIS A 21 5.73 -2.83 8.46
N LYS A 22 6.11 -1.60 8.11
CA LYS A 22 5.38 -0.76 7.16
C LYS A 22 5.31 -1.41 5.76
N GLU A 23 6.39 -2.03 5.30
CA GLU A 23 6.41 -2.79 4.04
C GLU A 23 5.47 -4.00 4.08
N SER A 24 5.44 -4.74 5.19
CA SER A 24 4.51 -5.86 5.37
C SER A 24 3.05 -5.41 5.32
N ILE A 25 2.72 -4.28 5.96
CA ILE A 25 1.38 -3.67 5.89
C ILE A 25 1.04 -3.29 4.44
N LEU A 26 1.93 -2.60 3.73
CA LEU A 26 1.72 -2.22 2.33
C LEU A 26 1.48 -3.45 1.45
N TYR A 27 2.30 -4.47 1.59
CA TYR A 27 2.18 -5.71 0.82
C TYR A 27 0.83 -6.38 1.07
N HIS A 28 0.48 -6.60 2.35
CA HIS A 28 -0.77 -7.26 2.73
C HIS A 28 -1.99 -6.50 2.19
N ASN A 29 -2.02 -5.18 2.34
CA ASN A 29 -3.15 -4.37 1.91
C ASN A 29 -3.30 -4.32 0.38
N ILE A 30 -2.19 -4.28 -0.38
CA ILE A 30 -2.23 -4.18 -1.84
C ILE A 30 -2.44 -5.53 -2.53
N TYR A 31 -1.85 -6.62 -2.00
CA TYR A 31 -1.88 -7.94 -2.65
C TYR A 31 -2.85 -8.94 -2.04
N SER A 32 -3.15 -8.85 -0.75
CA SER A 32 -3.86 -9.92 -0.03
C SER A 32 -5.23 -9.51 0.46
N LEU A 33 -5.39 -8.27 0.94
CA LEU A 33 -6.64 -7.81 1.51
C LEU A 33 -7.74 -7.76 0.45
N LYS A 34 -8.84 -8.46 0.73
CA LYS A 34 -10.08 -8.38 -0.04
C LYS A 34 -11.23 -8.01 0.88
N VAL A 35 -12.03 -7.05 0.44
CA VAL A 35 -13.26 -6.60 1.10
C VAL A 35 -14.38 -6.76 0.08
N ASP A 36 -15.42 -7.52 0.43
CA ASP A 36 -16.57 -7.83 -0.44
C ASP A 36 -16.16 -8.35 -1.83
N GLY A 37 -15.08 -9.14 -1.88
CA GLY A 37 -14.54 -9.72 -3.12
C GLY A 37 -13.66 -8.76 -3.95
N GLY A 38 -13.63 -7.47 -3.61
CA GLY A 38 -12.79 -6.46 -4.23
C GLY A 38 -11.50 -6.20 -3.46
N TYR A 39 -10.54 -5.52 -4.10
CA TYR A 39 -9.33 -5.05 -3.42
C TYR A 39 -9.50 -3.57 -3.10
N PRO A 40 -9.44 -3.17 -1.83
CA PRO A 40 -9.70 -1.78 -1.43
C PRO A 40 -8.59 -0.82 -1.87
N PHE A 41 -7.38 -1.30 -2.11
CA PHE A 41 -6.25 -0.49 -2.58
C PHE A 41 -5.97 -0.78 -4.05
N SER A 42 -6.90 -0.38 -4.90
CA SER A 42 -6.89 -0.67 -6.35
C SER A 42 -6.61 0.54 -7.23
N SER A 43 -6.40 1.71 -6.64
CA SER A 43 -6.07 2.97 -7.32
C SER A 43 -4.88 3.66 -6.66
N GLU A 44 -4.25 4.59 -7.39
CA GLU A 44 -3.14 5.38 -6.82
C GLU A 44 -3.60 6.27 -5.65
N LYS A 45 -4.86 6.72 -5.68
CA LYS A 45 -5.43 7.56 -4.61
C LYS A 45 -5.49 6.77 -3.30
N GLU A 46 -6.11 5.59 -3.31
CA GLU A 46 -6.25 4.73 -2.13
C GLU A 46 -4.87 4.33 -1.57
N VAL A 47 -3.91 4.03 -2.45
CA VAL A 47 -2.54 3.71 -2.04
C VAL A 47 -1.85 4.90 -1.37
N ARG A 48 -2.03 6.12 -1.89
CA ARG A 48 -1.48 7.32 -1.26
C ARG A 48 -2.09 7.58 0.11
N GLU A 49 -3.39 7.35 0.28
CA GLU A 49 -4.07 7.47 1.57
C GLU A 49 -3.50 6.45 2.59
N LEU A 50 -3.27 5.20 2.17
CA LEU A 50 -2.61 4.19 2.99
C LEU A 50 -1.19 4.60 3.40
N VAL A 51 -0.38 5.10 2.46
CA VAL A 51 0.98 5.56 2.75
C VAL A 51 0.96 6.73 3.72
N ASN A 52 0.07 7.72 3.51
CA ASN A 52 -0.06 8.85 4.42
C ASN A 52 -0.43 8.40 5.85
N PHE A 53 -1.32 7.41 5.97
CA PHE A 53 -1.64 6.80 7.27
C PHE A 53 -0.39 6.17 7.90
N LEU A 54 0.39 5.38 7.15
CA LEU A 54 1.61 4.76 7.64
C LEU A 54 2.73 5.74 7.97
N ASN A 55 2.81 6.88 7.27
CA ASN A 55 3.75 7.95 7.59
C ASN A 55 3.31 8.76 8.81
N SER A 56 2.01 8.85 9.10
CA SER A 56 1.48 9.52 10.30
C SER A 56 1.67 8.71 11.59
N TYR A 57 2.00 7.43 11.46
CA TYR A 57 2.29 6.54 12.58
C TYR A 57 3.81 6.40 12.70
N ASP A 58 4.36 6.59 13.91
CA ASP A 58 5.79 6.36 14.17
C ASP A 58 6.15 4.88 13.98
#